data_AF-A0A9Q3QUX7-F1
#
_entry.id   AF-A0A9Q3QUX7-F1
#
_cell.length_a   1.000
_cell.length_b   1.000
_cell.length_c   1.000
_cell.angle_alpha   90.00
_cell.angle_beta   90.00
_cell.angle_gamma   90.00
#
_symmetry.space_group_name_H-M   'P 1'
#
loop_
_entity.id
_entity.type
_entity.pdbx_description
1 polymer ?
#
loop_
_entity_poly.entity_id
_entity_poly.type
_entity_poly.pdbx_seq_one_letter_code
_entity_poly.pdbx_strand_id
1 'polypeptide(L)' 'MTDPAEMIAWLDRRIASAMTWLDDHGRGSKRPRPETEIEAKEYDIARFEEIKAAYLKALAKRDAA' A
#
# COMPACT_ATOMS: atom_id res chain seq x y z
N MET A 1 6.87 17.07 10.41
CA MET A 1 6.93 15.62 10.13
C MET A 1 5.51 15.11 10.33
N THR A 2 4.92 14.41 9.37
CA THR A 2 3.59 13.78 9.54
C THR A 2 3.64 12.83 10.72
N ASP A 3 2.59 12.79 11.53
CA ASP A 3 2.52 11.85 12.65
C ASP A 3 2.61 10.40 12.13
N PRO A 4 3.38 9.49 12.78
CA PRO A 4 3.51 8.11 12.33
C PRO A 4 2.17 7.37 12.17
N ALA A 5 1.19 7.63 13.05
CA ALA A 5 -0.13 7.01 12.96
C ALA A 5 -0.93 7.58 11.78
N GLU A 6 -0.83 8.90 11.53
CA GLU A 6 -1.40 9.51 10.33
C GLU A 6 -0.79 8.93 9.04
N MET A 7 0.52 8.68 9.03
CA MET A 7 1.19 8.07 7.88
C MET A 7 0.73 6.63 7.64
N ILE A 8 0.59 5.83 8.70
CA ILE A 8 0.06 4.46 8.61
C ILE A 8 -1.36 4.48 8.04
N ALA A 9 -2.23 5.35 8.57
CA ALA A 9 -3.61 5.46 8.07
C ALA A 9 -3.68 5.92 6.61
N TRP A 10 -2.74 6.78 6.17
CA TRP A 10 -2.62 7.15 4.77
C TRP A 10 -2.16 5.98 3.90
N LEU A 11 -1.15 5.22 4.32
CA LEU A 11 -0.66 4.03 3.63
C LEU A 11 -1.76 2.98 3.48
N ASP A 12 -2.55 2.73 4.53
CA ASP A 12 -3.68 1.79 4.50
C ASP A 12 -4.71 2.16 3.42
N ARG A 13 -5.06 3.45 3.30
CA ARG A 13 -5.97 3.92 2.24
C ARG A 13 -5.37 3.75 0.85
N ARG A 14 -4.07 3.96 0.69
CA ARG A 14 -3.37 3.80 -0.60
C ARG A 14 -3.31 2.34 -1.03
N ILE A 15 -3.01 1.43 -0.11
CA ILE A 15 -3.01 -0.01 -0.34
C ILE A 15 -4.42 -0.46 -0.74
N ALA A 16 -5.44 -0.10 0.06
CA ALA A 16 -6.83 -0.46 -0.24
C ALA A 16 -7.26 0.07 -1.62
N SER A 17 -6.93 1.31 -1.95
CA SER A 17 -7.25 1.89 -3.26
C SER A 17 -6.57 1.17 -4.42
N ALA A 18 -5.31 0.75 -4.27
CA ALA A 18 -4.59 0.01 -5.30
C ALA A 18 -5.14 -1.43 -5.45
N MET A 19 -5.50 -2.08 -4.34
CA MET A 19 -6.15 -3.40 -4.35
C MET A 19 -7.51 -3.35 -5.04
N THR A 20 -8.37 -2.36 -4.71
CA THR A 20 -9.65 -2.17 -5.41
C THR A 20 -9.45 -1.95 -6.90
N TRP A 21 -8.47 -1.13 -7.29
CA TRP A 21 -8.16 -0.93 -8.70
C TRP A 21 -7.76 -2.26 -9.39
N LEU A 22 -6.95 -3.10 -8.74
CA LEU A 22 -6.56 -4.41 -9.29
C LEU A 22 -7.72 -5.40 -9.36
N ASP A 23 -8.68 -5.32 -8.44
CA ASP A 23 -9.90 -6.15 -8.52
C ASP A 23 -10.74 -5.77 -9.75
N ASP A 24 -10.91 -4.47 -9.98
CA ASP A 24 -11.70 -3.94 -11.11
C ASP A 24 -10.99 -4.08 -12.47
N HIS A 25 -9.65 -4.04 -12.48
CA HIS A 25 -8.85 -3.79 -13.69
C HIS A 25 -7.64 -4.72 -13.88
N GLY A 26 -7.37 -5.63 -12.95
CA GLY A 26 -6.23 -6.55 -13.00
C GLY A 26 -6.39 -7.65 -14.05
N ARG A 27 -5.41 -8.56 -14.10
CA ARG A 27 -5.28 -9.61 -15.13
C ARG A 27 -6.52 -10.50 -15.26
N GLY A 28 -7.26 -10.70 -14.17
CA GLY A 28 -8.48 -11.51 -14.14
C GLY A 28 -9.78 -10.75 -14.45
N SER A 29 -9.71 -9.43 -14.66
CA SER A 29 -10.91 -8.61 -14.90
C SER A 29 -11.48 -8.82 -16.32
N LYS A 30 -12.73 -8.41 -16.54
CA LYS A 30 -13.41 -8.50 -17.85
C LYS A 30 -12.71 -7.67 -18.93
N ARG A 31 -12.01 -6.61 -18.54
CA ARG A 31 -11.25 -5.70 -19.42
C ARG A 31 -9.95 -5.30 -18.70
N PRO A 32 -8.93 -6.17 -18.73
CA PRO A 32 -7.68 -5.88 -18.05
C PRO A 32 -7.02 -4.64 -18.64
N ARG A 33 -6.43 -3.83 -17.76
CA ARG A 33 -5.58 -2.71 -18.15
C ARG A 33 -4.23 -3.23 -18.66
N PRO A 34 -3.42 -2.39 -19.33
CA PRO A 34 -2.08 -2.78 -19.77
C PRO A 34 -1.26 -3.37 -18.63
N GLU A 35 -0.45 -4.38 -18.94
CA GLU A 35 0.38 -5.11 -17.97
C GLU A 35 1.26 -4.14 -17.16
N THR A 36 1.82 -3.12 -17.80
CA THR A 36 2.65 -2.10 -17.13
C THR A 36 1.89 -1.30 -16.07
N GLU A 37 0.59 -1.07 -16.24
CA GLU A 37 -0.25 -0.41 -15.23
C GLU A 37 -0.55 -1.35 -14.07
N ILE A 38 -0.78 -2.63 -14.36
CA ILE A 38 -1.03 -3.67 -13.36
C ILE A 38 0.22 -3.89 -12.49
N GLU A 39 1.37 -4.11 -13.12
CA GLU A 39 2.67 -4.25 -12.45
C GLU A 39 2.99 -3.03 -11.58
N ALA A 40 2.67 -1.82 -12.05
CA ALA A 40 2.85 -0.61 -11.25
C ALA A 40 1.97 -0.62 -9.98
N LYS A 41 0.74 -1.13 -10.02
CA LYS A 41 -0.11 -1.26 -8.82
C LYS A 41 0.36 -2.35 -7.88
N GLU A 42 0.82 -3.48 -8.41
CA GLU A 42 1.41 -4.55 -7.61
C GLU A 42 2.68 -4.05 -6.88
N TYR A 43 3.52 -3.31 -7.59
CA TYR A 43 4.69 -2.65 -7.02
C TYR A 43 4.32 -1.61 -5.96
N ASP A 44 3.34 -0.74 -6.25
CA ASP A 44 2.85 0.27 -5.29
C ASP A 44 2.39 -0.38 -3.98
N ILE A 45 1.60 -1.45 -4.05
CA ILE A 45 1.12 -2.20 -2.87
C ILE A 45 2.30 -2.74 -2.07
N ALA A 46 3.20 -3.49 -2.71
CA ALA A 46 4.36 -4.07 -2.04
C ALA A 46 5.22 -2.99 -1.37
N ARG A 47 5.41 -1.85 -2.05
CA ARG A 47 6.18 -0.73 -1.51
C ARG A 47 5.49 -0.06 -0.34
N PHE A 48 4.18 0.16 -0.40
CA PHE A 48 3.42 0.75 0.69
C PHE A 48 3.38 -0.17 1.92
N GLU A 49 3.27 -1.48 1.73
CA GLU A 49 3.33 -2.45 2.83
C GLU A 49 4.71 -2.43 3.54
N GLU A 50 5.80 -2.36 2.77
CA GLU A 50 7.15 -2.25 3.33
C GLU A 50 7.32 -0.98 4.17
N ILE A 51 6.87 0.16 3.65
CA ILE A 51 6.94 1.44 4.36
C ILE A 51 6.08 1.38 5.63
N LYS A 52 4.85 0.84 5.54
CA LYS A 52 3.96 0.68 6.69
C LYS A 52 4.61 -0.18 7.78
N ALA A 53 5.25 -1.28 7.41
CA ALA A 53 5.96 -2.14 8.35
C ALA A 53 7.12 -1.39 9.06
N ALA A 54 7.84 -0.53 8.35
CA ALA A 54 8.89 0.29 8.95
C ALA A 54 8.34 1.28 9.99
N TYR A 55 7.20 1.93 9.70
CA TYR A 55 6.53 2.81 10.66
C TYR A 55 6.01 2.08 11.89
N LEU A 56 5.38 0.91 11.70
CA LEU A 56 4.93 0.06 12.81
C LEU A 56 6.09 -0.37 13.70
N LYS A 57 7.22 -0.77 13.10
CA LYS A 57 8.43 -1.13 13.83
C LYS A 57 9.00 0.05 14.61
N ALA A 58 8.99 1.25 14.04
CA ALA A 58 9.45 2.46 14.72
C ALA A 58 8.56 2.82 15.93
N LEU A 59 7.24 2.70 15.80
CA LEU A 59 6.30 2.89 16.90
C LEU A 59 6.50 1.86 18.01
N ALA A 60 6.59 0.57 17.67
CA ALA A 60 6.83 -0.49 18.65
C ALA A 60 8.13 -0.28 19.43
N LYS A 61 9.19 0.20 18.77
CA LYS A 61 10.47 0.54 19.44
C LYS A 61 10.32 1.74 20.38
N ARG A 62 9.52 2.74 20.03
CA ARG A 62 9.26 3.91 20.87
C ARG A 62 8.49 3.52 22.13
N ASP A 63 7.48 2.66 22.00
CA ASP A 63 6.63 2.26 23.11
C ASP A 63 7.33 1.28 24.07
N ALA A 64 8.43 0.63 23.63
CA ALA A 64 9.26 -0.25 24.43
C ALA A 64 10.44 0.46 25.16
N ALA A 65 10.62 1.78 24.96
CA ALA A 65 11.68 2.59 25.54
C ALA A 65 11.15 3.45 26.70
#